data_AF-A0A661TLK3-F1
#
_entry.id   AF-A0A661TLK3-F1
#
_cell.length_a   1.000
_cell.length_b   1.000
_cell.length_c   1.000
_cell.angle_alpha   90.00
_cell.angle_beta   90.00
_cell.angle_gamma   90.00
#
_symmetry.space_group_name_H-M   'P 1'
#
loop_
_entity.id
_entity.type
_entity.pdbx_description
1 polymer ?
#
loop_
_entity_poly.entity_id
_entity_poly.type
_entity_poly.pdbx_seq_one_letter_code
_entity_poly.pdbx_strand_id
1 'polypeptide(L)'
;MKLTALTLLIGKINHLIDLGKYDEITIEEIYKPINDGKILRYLKEKAGNDIDLSIYLNSKTFNDFESWYAEHLQSLYNAYSGDENRKWGIQNKGLCLLLAWTNEIIQQGSGWVE
;
A
#
# COMPACT_ATOMS: atom_id res chain seq x y z
N MET A 1 -9.71 13.60 -4.66
CA MET A 1 -9.79 12.23 -5.25
C MET A 1 -8.85 11.21 -4.60
N LYS A 2 -7.67 11.61 -4.11
CA LYS A 2 -6.69 10.69 -3.50
C LYS A 2 -7.24 9.93 -2.28
N LEU A 3 -8.07 10.55 -1.44
CA LEU A 3 -8.76 9.87 -0.35
C LEU A 3 -9.62 8.71 -0.85
N THR A 4 -10.45 8.94 -1.87
CA THR A 4 -11.25 7.89 -2.51
C THR A 4 -10.36 6.76 -3.01
N ALA A 5 -9.25 7.08 -3.67
CA ALA A 5 -8.29 6.08 -4.14
C ALA A 5 -7.68 5.27 -2.98
N LEU A 6 -7.25 5.90 -1.89
CA LEU A 6 -6.74 5.21 -0.69
C LEU A 6 -7.80 4.28 -0.10
N THR A 7 -9.04 4.75 0.08
CA THR A 7 -10.13 3.93 0.63
C THR A 7 -10.50 2.74 -0.25
N LEU A 8 -10.47 2.91 -1.58
CA LEU A 8 -10.68 1.81 -2.51
C LEU A 8 -9.50 0.83 -2.46
N LEU A 9 -8.26 1.32 -2.32
CA LEU A 9 -7.06 0.49 -2.25
C LEU A 9 -7.05 -0.36 -0.98
N ILE A 10 -7.47 0.20 0.16
CA ILE A 10 -7.71 -0.54 1.40
C ILE A 10 -8.66 -1.72 1.16
N GLY A 11 -9.77 -1.50 0.45
CA GLY A 11 -10.70 -2.58 0.09
C GLY A 11 -10.04 -3.67 -0.76
N LYS A 12 -9.18 -3.29 -1.72
CA LYS A 12 -8.43 -4.25 -2.55
C LYS A 12 -7.40 -5.05 -1.75
N ILE A 13 -6.64 -4.40 -0.86
CA ILE A 13 -5.65 -5.08 0.00
C ILE A 13 -6.36 -5.99 1.01
N ASN A 14 -7.47 -5.53 1.60
CA ASN A 14 -8.26 -6.33 2.52
C ASN A 14 -8.79 -7.62 1.85
N HIS A 15 -9.21 -7.53 0.59
CA HIS A 15 -9.59 -8.72 -0.18
C HIS A 15 -8.43 -9.71 -0.34
N LEU A 16 -7.22 -9.23 -0.66
CA LEU A 16 -6.05 -10.12 -0.76
C LEU A 16 -5.70 -10.81 0.57
N ILE A 17 -5.86 -10.10 1.69
CA ILE A 17 -5.68 -10.66 3.03
C ILE A 17 -6.72 -11.76 3.30
N ASP A 18 -7.99 -11.49 3.00
CA ASP A 18 -9.10 -12.43 3.21
C ASP A 18 -8.94 -13.74 2.40
N LEU A 19 -8.37 -13.65 1.19
CA LEU A 19 -8.07 -14.83 0.38
C LEU A 19 -7.02 -15.76 1.04
N GLY A 20 -6.12 -15.24 1.88
CA GLY A 20 -5.06 -16.01 2.54
C GLY A 20 -3.99 -16.62 1.62
N LYS A 21 -4.12 -16.46 0.29
CA LYS A 21 -3.21 -17.05 -0.72
C LYS A 21 -1.83 -16.36 -0.79
N TYR A 22 -1.72 -15.16 -0.21
CA TYR A 22 -0.58 -14.26 -0.34
C TYR A 22 0.07 -13.97 1.03
N ASP A 23 -0.16 -14.86 2.00
CA ASP A 23 0.37 -14.76 3.36
C ASP A 23 1.90 -14.89 3.41
N GLU A 24 2.53 -15.40 2.34
CA GLU A 24 3.98 -15.48 2.19
C GLU A 24 4.63 -14.12 1.90
N ILE A 25 3.86 -13.10 1.50
CA ILE A 25 4.38 -11.74 1.32
C ILE A 25 4.78 -11.20 2.69
N THR A 26 6.09 -11.17 2.97
CA THR A 26 6.62 -10.67 4.24
C THR A 26 6.72 -9.14 4.25
N ILE A 27 6.98 -8.59 5.43
CA ILE A 27 7.28 -7.16 5.60
C ILE A 27 8.53 -6.77 4.78
N GLU A 28 9.58 -7.58 4.84
CA GLU A 28 10.84 -7.33 4.13
C GLU A 28 10.64 -7.37 2.61
N GLU A 29 9.79 -8.27 2.11
CA GLU A 29 9.49 -8.38 0.67
C GLU A 29 8.87 -7.10 0.10
N ILE A 30 8.08 -6.35 0.87
CA ILE A 30 7.41 -5.14 0.38
C ILE A 30 8.28 -3.89 0.44
N TYR A 31 9.37 -3.88 1.22
CA TYR A 31 10.26 -2.73 1.35
C TYR A 31 10.92 -2.34 0.04
N LYS A 32 11.44 -3.31 -0.71
CA LYS A 32 12.08 -3.03 -1.99
C LYS A 32 11.10 -2.39 -3.00
N PRO A 33 9.91 -2.97 -3.26
CA PRO A 33 8.89 -2.32 -4.09
C PRO A 33 8.45 -0.94 -3.60
N ILE A 34 8.40 -0.69 -2.28
CA ILE A 34 8.12 0.64 -1.71
C ILE A 34 9.24 1.63 -2.08
N ASN A 35 10.50 1.25 -1.82
CA ASN A 35 11.65 2.09 -2.13
C ASN A 35 11.79 2.37 -3.62
N ASP A 36 11.45 1.42 -4.48
CA ASP A 36 11.48 1.59 -5.94
C ASP A 36 10.27 2.36 -6.49
N GLY A 37 9.28 2.69 -5.64
CA GLY A 37 8.04 3.37 -6.03
C GLY A 37 7.13 2.53 -6.92
N LYS A 38 7.18 1.20 -6.76
CA LYS A 38 6.52 0.20 -7.63
C LYS A 38 5.62 -0.76 -6.87
N ILE A 39 5.23 -0.45 -5.64
CA ILE A 39 4.44 -1.35 -4.80
C ILE A 39 3.12 -1.82 -5.47
N LEU A 40 2.42 -0.94 -6.19
CA LEU A 40 1.18 -1.31 -6.88
C LEU A 40 1.44 -2.25 -8.07
N ARG A 41 2.55 -2.07 -8.78
CA ARG A 41 2.95 -2.98 -9.87
C ARG A 41 3.38 -4.34 -9.31
N TYR A 42 4.13 -4.34 -8.21
CA TYR A 42 4.48 -5.56 -7.50
C TYR A 42 3.24 -6.35 -7.07
N LEU A 43 2.24 -5.70 -6.45
CA LEU A 43 0.99 -6.37 -6.08
C LEU A 43 0.25 -6.93 -7.30
N LYS A 44 0.19 -6.17 -8.40
CA LYS A 44 -0.42 -6.65 -9.64
C LYS A 44 0.31 -7.88 -10.20
N GLU A 45 1.64 -7.90 -10.15
CA GLU A 45 2.45 -9.02 -10.62
C GLU A 45 2.28 -10.25 -9.73
N LYS A 46 2.33 -10.07 -8.40
CA LYS A 46 2.25 -11.15 -7.41
C LYS A 46 0.85 -11.75 -7.31
N ALA A 47 -0.19 -10.92 -7.32
CA ALA A 47 -1.58 -11.37 -7.13
C ALA A 47 -2.36 -11.59 -8.45
N GLY A 48 -1.84 -11.13 -9.58
CA GLY A 48 -2.44 -11.38 -10.89
C GLY A 48 -3.91 -10.97 -10.96
N ASN A 49 -4.80 -11.92 -11.23
CA ASN A 49 -6.24 -11.67 -11.40
C ASN A 49 -7.00 -11.49 -10.08
N ASP A 50 -6.38 -11.77 -8.93
CA ASP A 50 -7.02 -11.61 -7.62
C ASP A 50 -7.02 -10.14 -7.17
N ILE A 51 -6.39 -9.23 -7.92
CA ILE A 51 -6.47 -7.77 -7.70
C ILE A 51 -6.57 -6.97 -9.00
N ASP A 52 -7.56 -6.09 -9.08
CA ASP A 52 -7.64 -5.09 -10.15
C ASP A 52 -7.12 -3.73 -9.67
N LEU A 53 -5.94 -3.35 -10.19
CA LEU A 53 -5.28 -2.06 -9.95
C LEU A 53 -5.28 -1.13 -11.17
N SER A 54 -6.05 -1.47 -12.22
CA SER A 54 -6.06 -0.71 -13.48
C SER A 54 -6.37 0.78 -13.30
N ILE A 55 -7.28 1.11 -12.38
CA ILE A 55 -7.67 2.50 -12.09
C ILE A 55 -6.58 3.33 -11.40
N TYR A 56 -5.62 2.69 -10.72
CA TYR A 56 -4.49 3.37 -10.06
C TYR A 56 -3.29 3.53 -10.99
N LEU A 57 -3.08 2.55 -11.85
CA LEU A 57 -1.96 2.53 -12.81
C LEU A 57 -2.27 3.31 -14.10
N ASN A 58 -3.51 3.78 -14.25
CA ASN A 58 -3.94 4.60 -15.37
C ASN A 58 -4.05 6.07 -14.93
N SER A 59 -3.31 6.95 -15.62
CA SER A 59 -3.30 8.39 -15.33
C SER A 59 -4.64 9.10 -15.57
N LYS A 60 -5.62 8.46 -16.22
CA LYS A 60 -6.93 9.06 -16.48
C LYS A 60 -7.84 9.14 -15.25
N THR A 61 -7.69 8.24 -14.28
CA THR A 61 -8.65 8.15 -13.14
C THR A 61 -8.10 8.84 -11.90
N PHE A 62 -6.92 8.42 -11.44
CA PHE A 62 -6.30 8.98 -10.23
C PHE A 62 -4.98 9.75 -10.51
N ASN A 63 -4.75 10.12 -11.76
CA ASN A 63 -3.59 10.90 -12.20
C ASN A 63 -2.27 10.27 -11.76
N ASP A 64 -1.50 10.99 -10.95
CA ASP A 64 -0.19 10.68 -10.37
C ASP A 64 -0.29 9.85 -9.07
N PHE A 65 -1.37 9.10 -8.86
CA PHE A 65 -1.59 8.39 -7.58
C PHE A 65 -0.47 7.41 -7.25
N GLU A 66 0.05 6.67 -8.23
CA GLU A 66 1.13 5.70 -7.98
C GLU A 66 2.37 6.38 -7.38
N SER A 67 2.84 7.48 -7.98
CA SER A 67 3.99 8.24 -7.51
C SER A 67 3.72 8.90 -6.16
N TRP A 68 2.57 9.57 -6.03
CA TRP A 68 2.16 10.22 -4.78
C TRP A 68 2.05 9.23 -3.61
N TYR A 69 1.47 8.05 -3.85
CA TYR A 69 1.33 7.00 -2.83
C TYR A 69 2.68 6.40 -2.46
N ALA A 70 3.57 6.19 -3.44
CA ALA A 70 4.93 5.72 -3.20
C ALA A 70 5.72 6.67 -2.30
N GLU A 71 5.66 7.98 -2.53
CA GLU A 71 6.35 8.98 -1.70
C GLU A 71 5.92 8.93 -0.24
N HIS A 72 4.61 8.77 0.01
CA HIS A 72 4.09 8.66 1.38
C HIS A 72 4.52 7.36 2.07
N LEU A 73 4.50 6.24 1.35
CA LEU A 73 5.00 4.97 1.87
C LEU A 73 6.51 5.02 2.15
N GLN A 74 7.28 5.70 1.31
CA GLN A 74 8.72 5.93 1.54
C GLN A 74 8.96 6.79 2.77
N SER A 75 8.13 7.82 3.01
CA SER A 75 8.19 8.62 4.23
C SER A 75 7.94 7.76 5.47
N LEU A 76 6.90 6.92 5.46
CA LEU A 76 6.60 5.98 6.55
C LEU A 76 7.72 4.96 6.76
N TYR A 77 8.22 4.37 5.68
CA TYR A 77 9.35 3.45 5.72
C TYR A 77 10.58 4.09 6.37
N ASN A 78 10.96 5.30 5.93
CA ASN A 78 12.12 6.00 6.49
C ASN A 78 11.94 6.38 7.97
N ALA A 79 10.71 6.67 8.39
CA ALA A 79 10.41 7.06 9.76
C ALA A 79 10.26 5.87 10.73
N TYR A 80 9.81 4.72 10.24
CA TYR A 80 9.30 3.64 11.09
C TYR A 80 9.77 2.23 10.73
N SER A 81 10.66 2.06 9.73
CA SER A 81 11.25 0.76 9.42
C SER A 81 11.91 0.13 10.66
N GLY A 82 11.50 -1.08 11.03
CA GLY A 82 11.94 -1.82 12.22
C GLY A 82 11.08 -1.58 13.47
N ASP A 83 10.11 -0.66 13.41
CA ASP A 83 9.18 -0.33 14.50
C ASP A 83 7.74 -0.81 14.22
N GLU A 84 7.53 -1.65 13.20
CA GLU A 84 6.20 -2.02 12.69
C GLU A 84 5.32 -2.64 13.77
N ASN A 85 5.91 -3.56 14.55
CA ASN A 85 5.22 -4.23 15.64
C ASN A 85 4.86 -3.25 16.77
N ARG A 86 5.78 -2.34 17.10
CA ARG A 86 5.57 -1.36 18.16
C ARG A 86 4.47 -0.34 17.80
N LYS A 87 4.37 0.04 16.52
CA LYS A 87 3.48 1.08 16.03
C LYS A 87 2.13 0.57 15.56
N TRP A 88 2.09 -0.57 14.88
CA TRP A 88 0.88 -1.13 14.28
C TRP A 88 0.58 -2.56 14.70
N GLY A 89 1.41 -3.19 15.56
CA GLY A 89 1.19 -4.58 15.99
C GLY A 89 1.40 -5.61 14.89
N ILE A 90 2.14 -5.26 13.83
CA ILE A 90 2.34 -6.10 12.65
C ILE A 90 3.81 -6.54 12.60
N GLN A 91 4.03 -7.85 12.50
CA GLN A 91 5.37 -8.43 12.53
C GLN A 91 5.68 -9.36 11.35
N ASN A 92 4.65 -9.92 10.69
CA ASN A 92 4.85 -11.02 9.73
C ASN A 92 4.34 -10.69 8.33
N LYS A 93 3.09 -10.21 8.23
CA LYS A 93 2.37 -10.11 6.96
C LYS A 93 2.55 -8.74 6.32
N GLY A 94 3.26 -8.68 5.19
CA GLY A 94 3.49 -7.45 4.44
C GLY A 94 2.19 -6.80 3.96
N LEU A 95 1.19 -7.59 3.56
CA LEU A 95 -0.13 -7.05 3.18
C LEU A 95 -0.83 -6.34 4.35
N CYS A 96 -0.73 -6.87 5.58
CA CYS A 96 -1.27 -6.19 6.75
C CYS A 96 -0.54 -4.88 7.01
N LEU A 97 0.79 -4.86 6.85
CA LEU A 97 1.57 -3.62 7.02
C LEU A 97 1.18 -2.58 5.99
N LEU A 98 1.05 -2.97 4.72
CA LEU A 98 0.64 -2.08 3.65
C LEU A 98 -0.77 -1.52 3.89
N LEU A 99 -1.71 -2.34 4.38
CA LEU A 99 -3.04 -1.89 4.80
C LEU A 99 -2.95 -0.83 5.91
N ALA A 100 -2.15 -1.11 6.95
CA ALA A 100 -1.96 -0.21 8.09
C ALA A 100 -1.31 1.11 7.67
N TRP A 101 -0.29 1.07 6.80
CA TRP A 101 0.34 2.27 6.27
C TRP A 101 -0.56 3.05 5.31
N THR A 102 -1.44 2.39 4.55
CA THR A 102 -2.47 3.09 3.76
C THR A 102 -3.44 3.85 4.67
N ASN A 103 -3.83 3.25 5.80
CA ASN A 103 -4.65 3.93 6.82
C ASN A 103 -3.89 5.07 7.52
N GLU A 104 -2.62 4.87 7.85
CA GLU A 104 -1.76 5.90 8.45
C GLU A 104 -1.62 7.11 7.50
N ILE A 105 -1.49 6.86 6.20
CA ILE A 105 -1.54 7.92 5.19
C ILE A 105 -2.86 8.68 5.40
N ILE A 106 -4.04 8.06 5.29
CA ILE A 106 -5.32 8.74 5.54
C ILE A 106 -5.38 9.48 6.90
N GLN A 107 -4.73 8.96 7.94
CA GLN A 107 -4.74 9.59 9.27
C GLN A 107 -3.92 10.88 9.32
N GLN A 108 -2.79 10.97 8.60
CA GLN A 108 -1.87 12.12 8.67
C GLN A 108 -2.45 13.43 8.12
N GLY A 109 -3.62 13.40 7.48
CA GLY A 109 -4.31 14.59 6.93
C GLY A 109 -3.63 15.28 5.75
N SER A 110 -2.35 15.01 5.46
CA SER A 110 -1.54 15.79 4.51
C SER A 110 -1.64 15.26 3.08
N GLY A 111 -2.13 16.09 2.14
CA GLY A 111 -1.94 15.86 0.70
C GLY A 111 -3.09 15.17 -0.07
N TRP A 112 -4.22 14.85 0.57
CA TRP A 112 -5.48 14.50 -0.14
C TRP A 112 -6.67 15.42 0.16
N VAL A 113 -6.46 16.41 1.04
CA VAL A 113 -7.41 17.49 1.34
C VAL A 113 -6.96 18.73 0.56
N GLU A 114 -7.00 18.64 -0.77
CA GLU A 114 -7.03 19.80 -1.66
C GLU A 114 -8.34 19.78 -2.44
#